data_AF-A0A519BGK7-F1
#
_entry.id   AF-A0A519BGK7-F1
#
_cell.length_a   1.000
_cell.length_b   1.000
_cell.length_c   1.000
_cell.angle_alpha   90.00
_cell.angle_beta   90.00
_cell.angle_gamma   90.00
#
_symmetry.space_group_name_H-M   'P 1'
#
loop_
_entity.id
_entity.type
_entity.pdbx_description
1 polymer ?
#
loop_
_entity_poly.entity_id
_entity_poly.type
_entity_poly.pdbx_seq_one_letter_code
_entity_poly.pdbx_strand_id
1 'polypeptide(L)'
;MMKWKCTVCGYIHDGDSAPDICPKCGAPKEKFEKIAPDVEQVIERSRKTNQLHMDLAHMLTKIIAISEDGIADNLDPNCVSIFQKAKKSAYELRQMSKAEIVAHINKQKWG
;
A
#
# COMPACT_ATOMS: atom_id res chain seq x y z
N MET A 1 0.32 6.28 20.73
CA MET A 1 1.79 6.29 20.80
C MET A 1 2.31 7.42 19.93
N MET A 2 3.38 8.09 20.35
CA MET A 2 4.01 9.17 19.57
C MET A 2 4.67 8.61 18.31
N LYS A 3 4.95 9.46 17.32
CA LYS A 3 5.67 9.06 16.10
C LYS A 3 7.02 9.73 15.97
N TRP A 4 8.00 8.95 15.54
CA TRP A 4 9.38 9.39 15.34
C TRP A 4 9.84 9.05 13.93
N LYS A 5 10.29 10.04 13.16
CA LYS A 5 10.77 9.86 11.80
C LYS A 5 12.29 9.86 11.76
N CYS A 6 12.88 8.81 11.17
CA CYS A 6 14.30 8.80 10.85
C CYS A 6 14.59 9.79 9.71
N THR A 7 15.44 10.77 9.96
CA THR A 7 15.84 11.81 8.98
C THR A 7 16.72 11.26 7.86
N VAL A 8 17.34 10.09 8.06
CA VAL A 8 18.20 9.44 7.06
C VAL A 8 17.38 8.67 6.03
N CYS A 9 16.40 7.86 6.47
CA CYS A 9 15.73 6.89 5.59
C CYS A 9 14.20 7.01 5.53
N GLY A 10 13.62 7.92 6.31
CA GLY A 10 12.18 8.17 6.37
C GLY A 10 11.36 7.16 7.16
N TYR A 11 11.97 6.17 7.82
CA TYR A 11 11.24 5.20 8.66
C TYR A 11 10.49 5.91 9.79
N ILE A 12 9.23 5.52 10.02
CA ILE A 12 8.40 6.05 11.10
C ILE A 12 8.27 4.96 12.17
N HIS A 13 8.75 5.28 13.37
CA HIS A 13 8.60 4.45 14.56
C HIS A 13 7.40 4.93 15.38
N ASP A 14 6.53 3.99 15.77
CA ASP A 14 5.44 4.24 16.71
C ASP A 14 5.88 3.80 18.10
N GLY A 15 5.98 4.73 19.04
CA GLY A 15 6.45 4.44 20.39
C GLY A 15 6.59 5.69 21.25
N ASP A 16 6.75 5.51 22.56
CA ASP A 16 6.89 6.63 23.49
C ASP A 16 8.24 7.36 23.34
N SER A 17 9.25 6.68 22.76
CA SER A 17 10.56 7.27 22.43
C SER A 17 11.11 6.70 21.12
N ALA A 18 12.06 7.41 20.49
CA ALA A 18 12.78 6.88 19.33
C ALA A 18 13.62 5.64 19.69
N PRO A 19 13.78 4.66 18.77
CA PRO A 19 14.63 3.50 19.00
C PRO A 19 16.11 3.91 19.01
N ASP A 20 16.94 3.12 19.68
CA ASP A 20 18.38 3.42 19.76
C ASP A 20 19.09 3.29 18.41
N ILE A 21 18.60 2.36 17.57
CA ILE A 21 19.08 2.11 16.21
C ILE A 21 17.88 2.01 15.28
N CYS A 22 17.93 2.72 14.15
CA CYS A 22 16.91 2.63 13.11
C CYS A 22 16.89 1.20 12.51
N PRO A 23 15.76 0.48 12.54
CA PRO A 23 15.69 -0.89 12.03
C PRO A 23 15.81 -0.99 10.50
N LYS A 24 15.61 0.12 9.77
CA LYS A 24 15.68 0.16 8.31
C LYS A 24 17.09 0.47 7.78
N CYS A 25 17.82 1.38 8.41
CA CYS A 25 19.11 1.86 7.89
C CYS A 25 20.27 1.86 8.90
N GLY A 26 20.05 1.45 10.14
CA GLY A 26 21.09 1.42 11.17
C GLY A 26 21.51 2.78 11.73
N ALA A 27 20.88 3.89 11.32
CA ALA A 27 21.17 5.21 11.86
C ALA A 27 20.89 5.28 13.37
N PRO A 28 21.67 6.04 14.15
CA PRO A 28 21.51 6.10 15.60
C PRO A 28 20.31 6.98 15.99
N LYS A 29 19.89 6.89 17.25
CA LYS A 29 18.71 7.58 17.83
C LYS A 29 18.63 9.07 17.54
N GLU A 30 19.76 9.77 17.51
CA GLU A 30 19.83 11.21 17.28
C GLU A 30 19.39 11.60 15.86
N LYS A 31 19.28 10.62 14.95
CA LYS A 31 18.72 10.82 13.61
C LYS A 31 17.20 10.67 13.57
N PHE A 32 16.52 10.57 14.71
CA PHE A 32 15.07 10.60 14.77
C PHE A 32 14.53 11.95 15.22
N GLU A 33 13.51 12.43 14.52
CA GLU A 33 12.75 13.63 14.87
C GLU A 33 11.33 13.23 15.26
N LYS A 34 10.80 13.85 16.32
CA LYS A 34 9.41 13.66 16.73
C LYS A 34 8.48 14.34 15.72
N ILE A 35 7.44 13.63 15.30
CA ILE A 35 6.47 14.16 14.34
C ILE A 35 5.48 15.08 15.06
N ALA A 36 5.09 16.17 14.38
CA ALA A 36 4.10 17.11 14.89
C ALA A 36 2.68 16.49 14.94
N PRO A 37 1.85 16.83 15.94
CA PRO A 37 0.54 16.19 16.14
C PRO A 37 -0.42 16.27 14.95
N ASP A 38 -0.38 17.36 14.18
CA ASP A 38 -1.20 17.55 12.97
C ASP A 38 -0.77 16.60 11.85
N VAL A 39 0.53 16.33 11.73
CA VAL A 39 1.10 15.38 10.76
C VAL A 39 0.84 13.93 11.18
N GLU A 40 0.82 13.63 12.49
CA GLU A 40 0.52 12.28 12.99
C GLU A 40 -0.85 11.77 12.51
N GLN A 41 -1.87 12.62 12.49
CA GLN A 41 -3.21 12.25 12.00
C GLN A 41 -3.21 11.95 10.49
N VAL A 42 -2.44 12.72 9.72
CA VAL A 42 -2.29 12.48 8.27
C VAL A 42 -1.61 11.14 8.03
N ILE A 43 -0.58 10.79 8.80
CA ILE A 43 0.11 9.49 8.71
C ILE A 43 -0.86 8.34 8.97
N GLU A 44 -1.63 8.40 10.06
CA GLU A 44 -2.59 7.33 10.40
C GLU A 44 -3.64 7.11 9.30
N ARG A 45 -4.21 8.20 8.79
CA ARG A 45 -5.14 8.12 7.68
C ARG A 45 -4.50 7.59 6.41
N SER A 46 -3.25 7.98 6.14
CA SER A 46 -2.52 7.53 4.96
C SER A 46 -2.20 6.04 5.04
N ARG A 47 -1.71 5.55 6.19
CA ARG A 47 -1.48 4.12 6.47
C ARG A 47 -2.75 3.30 6.25
N LYS A 48 -3.87 3.73 6.82
CA LYS A 48 -5.16 3.06 6.68
C LYS A 48 -5.57 2.94 5.21
N THR A 49 -5.59 4.05 4.47
CA THR A 49 -6.04 4.03 3.07
C THR A 49 -5.04 3.28 2.17
N ASN A 50 -3.74 3.41 2.41
CA ASN A 50 -2.72 2.67 1.66
C ASN A 50 -2.85 1.16 1.89
N GLN A 51 -3.11 0.72 3.12
CA GLN A 51 -3.39 -0.69 3.42
C GLN A 51 -4.63 -1.17 2.66
N LEU A 52 -5.72 -0.39 2.66
CA LEU A 52 -6.93 -0.74 1.91
C LEU A 52 -6.67 -0.87 0.41
N HIS A 53 -5.85 0.00 -0.19
CA HIS A 53 -5.44 -0.15 -1.59
C HIS A 53 -4.57 -1.38 -1.84
N MET A 54 -3.68 -1.73 -0.90
CA MET A 54 -2.87 -2.96 -1.00
C MET A 54 -3.74 -4.21 -0.90
N ASP A 55 -4.68 -4.25 0.03
CA ASP A 55 -5.62 -5.36 0.20
C ASP A 55 -6.53 -5.52 -1.03
N LEU A 56 -7.02 -4.39 -1.56
CA LEU A 56 -7.77 -4.37 -2.82
C LEU A 56 -6.93 -4.92 -3.97
N ALA A 57 -5.68 -4.48 -4.13
CA ALA A 57 -4.78 -4.97 -5.17
C ALA A 57 -4.49 -6.48 -5.05
N HIS A 58 -4.41 -7.00 -3.83
CA HIS A 58 -4.29 -8.44 -3.56
C HIS A 58 -5.53 -9.21 -4.01
N MET A 59 -6.73 -8.76 -3.62
CA MET A 59 -7.98 -9.39 -4.06
C MET A 59 -8.13 -9.38 -5.58
N LEU A 60 -7.82 -8.25 -6.22
CA LEU A 60 -7.84 -8.14 -7.68
C LEU A 60 -6.85 -9.09 -8.35
N THR A 61 -5.70 -9.37 -7.73
CA THR A 61 -4.76 -10.37 -8.23
C THR A 61 -5.35 -11.79 -8.17
N LYS A 62 -6.10 -12.12 -7.12
CA LYS A 62 -6.84 -13.39 -7.06
C LYS A 62 -7.92 -13.49 -8.14
N ILE A 63 -8.65 -12.40 -8.40
CA ILE A 63 -9.66 -12.36 -9.47
C ILE A 63 -9.02 -12.60 -10.85
N ILE A 64 -7.85 -12.01 -11.10
CA ILE A 64 -7.09 -12.26 -12.33
C ILE A 64 -6.75 -13.75 -12.47
N ALA A 65 -6.20 -14.38 -11.43
CA ALA A 65 -5.86 -15.80 -11.44
C ALA A 65 -7.09 -16.70 -11.71
N ILE A 66 -8.19 -16.47 -10.99
CA ILE A 66 -9.46 -17.19 -11.20
C ILE A 66 -9.96 -17.01 -12.64
N SER A 67 -9.82 -15.80 -13.19
CA SER A 67 -10.23 -15.52 -14.56
C SER A 67 -9.33 -16.21 -15.58
N GLU A 68 -8.04 -16.37 -15.31
CA GLU A 68 -7.11 -17.11 -16.16
C GLU A 68 -7.44 -18.60 -16.17
N ASP A 69 -7.72 -19.19 -15.01
CA ASP A 69 -8.15 -20.58 -14.89
C ASP A 69 -9.48 -20.80 -15.65
N GLY A 70 -10.44 -19.90 -15.49
CA GLY A 70 -11.74 -19.97 -16.20
C GLY A 70 -11.63 -19.78 -17.72
N ILE A 71 -10.69 -18.95 -18.19
CA ILE A 71 -10.40 -18.83 -19.64
C ILE A 71 -9.74 -20.10 -20.16
N ALA A 72 -8.83 -20.70 -19.39
CA ALA A 72 -8.12 -21.92 -19.77
C ALA A 72 -9.05 -23.14 -19.85
N ASP A 73 -10.05 -23.24 -18.97
CA ASP A 73 -11.07 -24.30 -18.99
C ASP A 73 -11.92 -24.26 -20.27
N ASN A 74 -12.21 -23.06 -20.80
CA ASN A 74 -12.81 -22.85 -22.12
C ASN A 74 -14.11 -23.65 -22.37
N LEU A 75 -14.99 -23.73 -21.36
CA LEU A 75 -16.26 -24.47 -21.44
C LEU A 75 -17.17 -24.02 -22.59
N ASP A 76 -17.43 -22.70 -22.70
CA ASP A 76 -18.21 -22.09 -23.78
C ASP A 76 -17.89 -20.60 -23.97
N PRO A 77 -18.24 -19.99 -25.12
CA PRO A 77 -17.87 -18.61 -25.44
C PRO A 77 -18.40 -17.54 -24.48
N ASN A 78 -19.58 -17.75 -23.88
CA ASN A 78 -20.17 -16.78 -22.95
C ASN A 78 -19.43 -16.79 -21.62
N CYS A 79 -19.10 -17.98 -21.09
CA CYS A 79 -18.24 -18.12 -19.91
C CYS A 79 -16.89 -17.45 -20.11
N VAL A 80 -16.21 -17.74 -21.22
CA VAL A 80 -14.91 -17.13 -21.57
C VAL A 80 -15.01 -15.61 -21.64
N SER A 81 -16.08 -15.07 -22.25
CA SER A 81 -16.32 -13.63 -22.34
C SER A 81 -16.42 -12.97 -20.96
N ILE A 82 -17.07 -13.61 -19.98
CA ILE A 82 -17.18 -13.11 -18.61
C ILE A 82 -15.82 -13.05 -17.93
N PHE A 83 -15.03 -14.13 -18.01
CA PHE A 83 -13.71 -14.18 -17.40
C PHE A 83 -12.73 -13.18 -18.04
N GLN A 84 -12.78 -13.00 -19.37
CA GLN A 84 -11.99 -11.97 -20.06
C GLN A 84 -12.32 -10.56 -19.56
N LYS A 85 -13.61 -10.23 -19.40
CA LYS A 85 -14.04 -8.94 -18.84
C LYS A 85 -13.58 -8.77 -17.40
N ALA A 86 -13.78 -9.79 -16.56
CA ALA A 86 -13.36 -9.76 -15.16
C ALA A 86 -11.84 -9.56 -15.02
N LYS A 87 -11.03 -10.30 -15.79
CA LYS A 87 -9.57 -10.15 -15.83
C LYS A 87 -9.15 -8.73 -16.20
N LYS A 88 -9.75 -8.16 -17.26
CA LYS A 88 -9.43 -6.81 -17.74
C LYS A 88 -9.76 -5.77 -16.66
N SER A 89 -10.99 -5.78 -16.14
CA SER A 89 -11.41 -4.82 -15.11
C SER A 89 -10.57 -4.95 -13.84
N ALA A 90 -10.26 -6.17 -13.41
CA ALA A 90 -9.43 -6.38 -12.22
C ALA A 90 -8.00 -5.86 -12.41
N TYR A 91 -7.42 -6.04 -13.60
CA TYR A 91 -6.12 -5.48 -13.92
C TYR A 91 -6.13 -3.95 -13.86
N GLU A 92 -7.10 -3.31 -14.53
CA GLU A 92 -7.21 -1.85 -14.60
C GLU A 92 -7.38 -1.24 -13.20
N LEU A 93 -8.32 -1.75 -12.39
CA LEU A 93 -8.53 -1.31 -11.00
C LEU A 93 -7.29 -1.48 -10.12
N ARG A 94 -6.51 -2.55 -10.35
CA ARG A 94 -5.28 -2.80 -9.62
C ARG A 94 -4.22 -1.76 -9.97
N GLN A 95 -4.10 -1.37 -11.25
CA GLN A 95 -3.18 -0.30 -11.65
C GLN A 95 -3.63 1.07 -11.10
N MET A 96 -4.94 1.35 -11.09
CA MET A 96 -5.48 2.58 -10.50
C MET A 96 -5.13 2.69 -9.01
N SER A 97 -5.28 1.60 -8.24
CA SER A 97 -4.91 1.58 -6.81
C SER A 97 -3.42 1.86 -6.60
N LYS A 98 -2.55 1.29 -7.45
CA LYS A 98 -1.11 1.56 -7.39
C LYS A 98 -0.78 3.02 -7.72
N ALA A 99 -1.44 3.60 -8.73
CA ALA A 99 -1.26 4.98 -9.12
C ALA A 99 -1.66 5.95 -7.98
N GLU A 100 -2.74 5.65 -7.26
CA GLU A 100 -3.16 6.47 -6.12
C GLU A 100 -2.18 6.39 -4.94
N ILE A 101 -1.63 5.20 -4.64
CA ILE A 101 -0.57 5.07 -3.62
C ILE A 101 0.66 5.93 -3.98
N VAL A 102 1.06 5.97 -5.26
CA VAL A 102 2.16 6.84 -5.72
C VAL A 102 1.79 8.32 -5.53
N ALA A 103 0.54 8.71 -5.84
CA ALA A 103 0.07 10.07 -5.62
C ALA A 103 0.08 10.47 -4.14
N HIS A 104 -0.27 9.55 -3.23
CA HIS A 104 -0.16 9.75 -1.79
C HIS A 104 1.29 10.02 -1.36
N ILE A 105 2.24 9.19 -1.83
CA ILE A 105 3.67 9.35 -1.54
C ILE A 105 4.18 10.72 -2.01
N ASN A 106 3.87 11.10 -3.27
CA ASN A 106 4.32 12.37 -3.84
C ASN A 106 3.74 13.60 -3.12
N LYS A 107 2.53 13.47 -2.54
CA LYS A 107 1.88 14.54 -1.76
C LYS A 107 2.26 14.53 -0.27
N GLN A 108 3.29 13.79 0.12
CA GLN A 108 3.71 13.61 1.51
C GLN A 108 2.62 13.04 2.43
N LYS A 109 1.63 12.35 1.86
CA LYS A 109 0.57 11.62 2.58
C LYS A 109 0.98 10.16 2.73
N TRP A 110 2.05 9.90 3.45
CA TRP A 110 2.61 8.56 3.59
C TRP A 110 3.13 8.32 5.00
N GLY A 111 3.24 7.06 5.38
CA GLY A 111 3.84 6.60 6.62
C GLY A 111 3.64 5.12 6.85
#